data_AF-A0A3N8ATH0-F1
#
_entry.id   AF-A0A3N8ATH0-F1
#
_cell.length_a   1.000
_cell.length_b   1.000
_cell.length_c   1.000
_cell.angle_alpha   90.00
_cell.angle_beta   90.00
_cell.angle_gamma   90.00
#
_symmetry.space_group_name_H-M   'P 1'
#
loop_
_entity.id
_entity.type
_entity.pdbx_description
1 polymer ?
#
loop_
_entity_poly.entity_id
_entity_poly.type
_entity_poly.pdbx_seq_one_letter_code
_entity_poly.pdbx_strand_id
1 'polypeptide(L)'
;MLTETTRTTAALFPVDADHARANGPMFTGSIKLEGVSVPLSAFLKEARNGSDTQFLDLSIGAKGQVHFSGRLFRSEKKKTEKSPDYTGYLTVLPLTPGVENEYTEDDWKAAPRLTVFGRRKRNADNSVRIALDVVPQRSTAEISEEEVGF
;
A
#
# COMPACT_ATOMS: atom_id res chain seq x y z
N MET A 1 -0.34 14.79 -4.64
CA MET A 1 -0.79 13.66 -5.50
C MET A 1 0.18 12.49 -5.30
N LEU A 2 -0.20 11.24 -5.63
CA LEU A 2 0.73 10.11 -5.61
C LEU A 2 1.55 10.10 -6.91
N THR A 3 2.87 9.98 -6.80
CA THR A 3 3.83 9.98 -7.93
C THR A 3 4.86 8.86 -7.77
N GLU A 4 5.59 8.51 -8.81
CA GLU A 4 6.66 7.49 -8.78
C GLU A 4 7.83 7.82 -7.84
N THR A 5 8.04 9.11 -7.55
CA THR A 5 9.08 9.61 -6.64
C THR A 5 8.58 9.76 -5.21
N THR A 6 7.30 9.45 -4.94
CA THR A 6 6.71 9.64 -3.62
C THR A 6 7.40 8.79 -2.57
N ARG A 7 7.88 9.45 -1.51
CA ARG A 7 8.34 8.83 -0.27
C ARG A 7 7.50 9.34 0.88
N THR A 8 6.83 8.44 1.59
CA THR A 8 5.96 8.83 2.70
C THR A 8 5.74 7.70 3.70
N THR A 9 5.05 8.01 4.78
CA THR A 9 4.60 7.06 5.78
C THR A 9 3.08 7.10 5.91
N ALA A 10 2.51 5.96 6.31
CA ALA A 10 1.09 5.85 6.62
C ALA A 10 0.91 4.93 7.84
N ALA A 11 -0.29 4.95 8.40
CA ALA A 11 -0.69 4.02 9.43
C ALA A 11 -2.07 3.47 9.12
N LEU A 12 -2.23 2.17 9.32
CA LEU A 12 -3.48 1.43 9.23
C LEU A 12 -3.84 0.92 10.62
N PHE A 13 -5.07 1.17 11.03
CA PHE A 13 -5.64 0.74 12.31
C PHE A 13 -6.77 -0.25 12.02
N PRO A 14 -6.91 -1.33 12.80
CA PRO A 14 -8.00 -2.27 12.64
C PRO A 14 -9.32 -1.52 12.83
N VAL A 15 -10.31 -1.84 12.00
CA VAL A 15 -11.67 -1.31 12.18
C VAL A 15 -12.30 -2.04 13.37
N ASP A 16 -12.90 -1.28 14.28
CA ASP A 16 -13.59 -1.83 15.44
C ASP A 16 -14.75 -2.73 15.01
N ALA A 17 -15.06 -3.75 15.81
CA ALA A 17 -16.12 -4.72 15.50
C ALA A 17 -17.49 -4.06 15.26
N ASP A 18 -17.80 -2.98 15.99
CA ASP A 18 -19.05 -2.22 15.85
C ASP A 18 -19.16 -1.44 14.53
N HIS A 19 -18.01 -1.17 13.90
CA HIS A 19 -17.92 -0.44 12.62
C HIS A 19 -17.56 -1.37 11.44
N ALA A 20 -17.28 -2.65 11.73
CA ALA A 20 -16.98 -3.64 10.72
C ALA A 20 -18.23 -3.91 9.86
N ARG A 21 -18.02 -3.97 8.54
CA ARG A 21 -19.08 -4.32 7.58
C ARG A 21 -18.64 -5.57 6.84
N ALA A 22 -19.61 -6.40 6.42
CA ALA A 22 -19.32 -7.68 5.74
C ALA A 22 -18.35 -7.55 4.56
N ASN A 23 -18.45 -6.45 3.79
CA ASN A 23 -17.54 -6.13 2.67
C ASN A 23 -16.77 -4.82 2.90
N GLY A 24 -16.60 -4.42 4.17
CA GLY A 24 -15.91 -3.20 4.57
C GLY A 24 -14.39 -3.35 4.62
N PRO A 25 -13.66 -2.24 4.80
CA PRO A 25 -12.23 -2.31 5.06
C PRO A 25 -11.97 -3.01 6.40
N MET A 26 -10.93 -3.84 6.44
CA MET A 26 -10.43 -4.46 7.67
C MET A 26 -9.54 -3.50 8.45
N PHE A 27 -8.85 -2.61 7.74
CA PHE A 27 -8.09 -1.52 8.35
C PHE A 27 -8.39 -0.19 7.67
N THR A 28 -8.36 0.88 8.46
CA THR A 28 -8.50 2.26 7.97
C THR A 28 -7.41 3.14 8.56
N GLY A 29 -7.09 4.23 7.89
CA GLY A 29 -6.17 5.24 8.39
C GLY A 29 -5.92 6.33 7.37
N SER A 30 -4.70 6.85 7.35
CA SER A 30 -4.33 7.96 6.47
C SER A 30 -2.89 7.85 5.99
N ILE A 31 -2.65 8.34 4.78
CA ILE A 31 -1.33 8.52 4.17
C ILE A 31 -1.09 10.01 3.95
N LYS A 32 0.13 10.49 4.23
CA LYS A 32 0.50 11.88 3.97
C LYS A 32 1.00 12.01 2.54
N LEU A 33 0.32 12.77 1.69
CA LEU A 33 0.74 13.06 0.32
C LEU A 33 0.87 14.58 0.17
N GLU A 34 2.07 15.07 -0.16
CA GLU A 34 2.34 16.52 -0.33
C GLU A 34 1.86 17.38 0.86
N GLY A 35 2.03 16.87 2.09
CA GLY A 35 1.57 17.56 3.30
C GLY A 35 0.07 17.44 3.61
N VAL A 36 -0.72 16.86 2.70
CA VAL A 36 -2.15 16.60 2.91
C VAL A 36 -2.36 15.18 3.45
N SER A 37 -3.21 15.04 4.46
CA SER A 37 -3.62 13.73 4.97
C SER A 37 -4.75 13.17 4.11
N VAL A 38 -4.48 12.09 3.39
CA VAL A 38 -5.42 11.43 2.49
C VAL A 38 -5.92 10.13 3.13
N PRO A 39 -7.23 9.83 3.09
CA PRO A 39 -7.76 8.58 3.62
C PRO A 39 -7.12 7.35 2.95
N LEU A 40 -6.84 6.34 3.76
CA LEU A 40 -6.31 5.05 3.33
C LEU A 40 -7.18 3.94 3.93
N SER A 41 -7.63 3.02 3.09
CA SER A 41 -8.41 1.84 3.48
C SER A 41 -7.71 0.57 3.00
N ALA A 42 -7.83 -0.51 3.76
CA ALA A 42 -7.29 -1.81 3.41
C ALA A 42 -8.36 -2.90 3.56
N PHE A 43 -8.63 -3.63 2.47
CA PHE A 43 -9.64 -4.67 2.39
C PHE A 43 -8.96 -6.04 2.31
N LEU A 44 -9.39 -7.00 3.11
CA LEU A 44 -8.88 -8.36 3.01
C LEU A 44 -9.45 -9.02 1.73
N LYS A 45 -8.57 -9.51 0.87
CA LYS A 45 -8.94 -10.23 -0.37
C LYS A 45 -8.10 -11.50 -0.51
N GLU A 46 -8.64 -12.45 -1.27
CA GLU A 46 -7.95 -13.68 -1.65
C GLU A 46 -7.26 -13.50 -3.00
N ALA A 47 -6.04 -14.02 -3.13
CA ALA A 47 -5.33 -14.02 -4.39
C ALA A 47 -6.05 -14.92 -5.41
N ARG A 48 -6.26 -14.41 -6.63
CA ARG A 48 -6.75 -15.24 -7.73
C ARG A 48 -5.63 -16.19 -8.14
N ASN A 49 -5.87 -17.50 -7.99
CA ASN A 49 -5.15 -18.67 -8.52
C ASN A 49 -5.01 -19.84 -7.51
N GLY A 50 -5.90 -19.97 -6.52
CA GLY A 50 -5.95 -21.16 -5.66
C GLY A 50 -4.80 -21.29 -4.68
N SER A 51 -4.00 -20.24 -4.48
CA SER A 51 -3.18 -20.13 -3.28
C SER A 51 -4.06 -19.59 -2.14
N ASP A 52 -3.99 -20.18 -0.95
CA ASP A 52 -4.61 -19.66 0.29
C ASP A 52 -3.95 -18.33 0.75
N THR A 53 -3.39 -17.57 -0.18
CA THR A 53 -2.66 -16.34 0.06
C THR A 53 -3.65 -15.19 0.10
N GLN A 54 -3.95 -14.75 1.31
CA GLN A 54 -4.69 -13.52 1.55
C GLN A 54 -3.77 -12.29 1.43
N PHE A 55 -4.32 -11.19 0.92
CA PHE A 55 -3.64 -9.91 0.87
C PHE A 55 -4.58 -8.78 1.26
N LEU A 56 -3.99 -7.66 1.65
CA LEU A 56 -4.70 -6.42 1.92
C LEU A 56 -4.69 -5.57 0.65
N ASP A 57 -5.86 -5.36 0.05
CA ASP A 57 -6.09 -4.46 -1.06
C ASP A 57 -6.20 -3.02 -0.53
N LEU A 58 -5.26 -2.16 -0.94
CA LEU A 58 -5.14 -0.80 -0.46
C LEU A 58 -5.90 0.15 -1.39
N SER A 59 -6.66 1.07 -0.80
CA SER A 59 -7.34 2.16 -1.50
C SER A 59 -6.98 3.49 -0.84
N ILE A 60 -6.38 4.39 -1.60
CA ILE A 60 -5.96 5.73 -1.14
C ILE A 60 -6.83 6.77 -1.82
N GLY A 61 -7.60 7.52 -1.05
CA GLY A 61 -8.50 8.55 -1.57
C GLY A 61 -9.77 8.64 -0.75
N ALA A 62 -10.40 9.81 -0.74
CA ALA A 62 -11.72 9.96 -0.13
C ALA A 62 -12.80 9.34 -1.04
N LYS A 63 -13.92 8.95 -0.43
CA LYS A 63 -15.08 8.44 -1.17
C LYS A 63 -15.55 9.48 -2.19
N GLY A 64 -15.74 9.07 -3.44
CA GLY A 64 -16.18 9.95 -4.52
C GLY A 64 -15.10 10.88 -5.07
N GLN A 65 -13.83 10.69 -4.69
CA GLN A 65 -12.68 11.37 -5.27
C GLN A 65 -11.79 10.39 -6.03
N VAL A 66 -10.80 10.91 -6.74
CA VAL A 66 -9.74 10.12 -7.37
C VAL A 66 -9.07 9.26 -6.31
N HIS A 67 -8.87 7.98 -6.62
CA HIS A 67 -8.22 7.04 -5.71
C HIS A 67 -7.05 6.33 -6.37
N PHE A 68 -6.13 5.83 -5.56
CA PHE A 68 -5.03 4.97 -6.00
C PHE A 68 -5.18 3.60 -5.38
N SER A 69 -4.72 2.57 -6.09
CA SER A 69 -4.79 1.18 -5.65
C SER A 69 -3.43 0.67 -5.21
N GLY A 70 -3.42 -0.38 -4.39
CA GLY A 70 -2.20 -1.07 -4.00
C GLY A 70 -2.52 -2.42 -3.39
N ARG A 71 -1.48 -3.20 -3.12
CA ARG A 71 -1.61 -4.51 -2.46
C ARG A 71 -0.53 -4.67 -1.43
N LEU A 72 -0.89 -5.28 -0.30
CA LEU A 72 0.01 -5.53 0.81
C LEU A 72 -0.12 -6.98 1.27
N PHE A 73 0.95 -7.73 1.15
CA PHE A 73 1.01 -9.16 1.43
C PHE A 73 1.70 -9.38 2.75
N ARG A 74 1.22 -10.35 3.55
CA ARG A 74 1.92 -10.75 4.77
C ARG A 74 3.20 -11.49 4.40
N SER A 75 4.31 -11.11 5.01
CA SER A 75 5.59 -11.80 4.81
C SER A 75 5.62 -13.10 5.61
N GLU A 76 5.67 -14.24 4.93
CA GLU A 76 5.66 -15.56 5.57
C GLU A 76 7.03 -15.95 6.17
N LYS A 77 8.12 -15.49 5.55
CA LYS A 77 9.50 -15.79 5.98
C LYS A 77 10.23 -14.49 6.25
N LYS A 78 10.37 -14.14 7.52
CA LYS A 78 11.19 -13.00 7.95
C LYS A 78 12.66 -13.44 8.02
N LYS A 79 13.54 -12.68 7.35
CA LYS A 79 14.99 -12.93 7.39
C LYS A 79 15.61 -12.49 8.72
N THR A 80 15.05 -11.45 9.32
CA THR A 80 15.55 -10.80 10.55
C THR A 80 14.38 -10.22 11.35
N GLU A 81 14.60 -9.87 12.63
CA GLU A 81 13.61 -9.16 13.46
C GLU A 81 13.19 -7.80 12.85
N LYS A 82 14.09 -7.14 12.13
CA LYS A 82 13.84 -5.86 11.44
C LYS A 82 13.12 -6.02 10.11
N SER A 83 12.94 -7.26 9.63
CA SER A 83 12.23 -7.53 8.38
C SER A 83 10.78 -7.08 8.51
N PRO A 84 10.20 -6.48 7.45
CA PRO A 84 8.81 -6.06 7.48
C PRO A 84 7.87 -7.25 7.70
N ASP A 85 6.76 -7.00 8.39
CA ASP A 85 5.66 -7.95 8.56
C ASP A 85 4.84 -8.11 7.28
N TYR A 86 4.85 -7.05 6.46
CA TYR A 86 4.12 -6.99 5.21
C TYR A 86 4.97 -6.33 4.12
N THR A 87 4.82 -6.82 2.90
CA THR A 87 5.48 -6.27 1.72
C THR A 87 4.47 -6.12 0.60
N GLY A 88 4.57 -5.05 -0.17
CA GLY A 88 3.56 -4.75 -1.17
C GLY A 88 3.95 -3.61 -2.09
N TYR A 89 2.95 -3.07 -2.76
CA TYR A 89 3.11 -1.94 -3.65
C TYR A 89 1.89 -1.02 -3.67
N LEU A 90 2.10 0.23 -4.06
CA LEU A 90 1.05 1.14 -4.53
C LEU A 90 1.25 1.34 -6.03
N THR A 91 0.17 1.33 -6.80
CA THR A 91 0.20 1.63 -8.23
C THR A 91 -0.04 3.12 -8.42
N VAL A 92 0.86 3.79 -9.12
CA VAL A 92 0.75 5.21 -9.50
C VAL A 92 -0.14 5.31 -10.75
N LEU A 93 -1.40 4.95 -10.57
CA LEU A 93 -2.44 5.02 -11.60
C LEU A 93 -3.73 5.53 -10.95
N PRO A 94 -4.15 6.78 -11.23
CA PRO A 94 -5.30 7.39 -10.61
C PRO A 94 -6.59 6.77 -11.14
N LEU A 95 -7.51 6.39 -10.26
CA LEU A 95 -8.80 5.83 -10.63
C LEU A 95 -9.89 6.88 -10.43
N THR A 96 -10.60 7.21 -11.51
CA THR A 96 -11.65 8.21 -11.52
C THR A 96 -12.94 7.62 -10.95
N PRO A 97 -13.61 8.29 -9.99
CA PRO A 97 -14.83 7.78 -9.39
C PRO A 97 -15.95 7.65 -10.44
N GLY A 98 -16.57 6.48 -10.52
CA GLY A 98 -17.69 6.21 -11.44
C GLY A 98 -17.29 5.84 -12.87
N VAL A 99 -15.99 5.71 -13.15
CA VAL A 99 -15.50 5.23 -14.45
C VAL A 99 -15.12 3.76 -14.32
N GLU A 100 -15.80 2.92 -15.09
CA GLU A 100 -15.48 1.49 -15.19
C GLU A 100 -14.53 1.26 -16.37
N ASN A 101 -13.59 0.31 -16.20
CA ASN A 101 -12.63 -0.08 -17.25
C ASN A 101 -11.82 1.09 -17.84
N GLU A 102 -11.47 2.08 -17.00
CA GLU A 102 -10.68 3.26 -17.40
C GLU A 102 -9.32 2.88 -18.01
N TYR A 103 -8.77 1.72 -17.61
CA TYR A 103 -7.45 1.25 -17.99
C TYR A 103 -7.47 -0.17 -18.51
N THR A 104 -6.65 -0.43 -19.52
CA THR A 104 -6.38 -1.76 -20.06
C THR A 104 -5.44 -2.55 -19.15
N GLU A 105 -5.35 -3.87 -19.33
CA GLU A 105 -4.37 -4.67 -18.58
C GLU A 105 -2.92 -4.21 -18.79
N ASP A 106 -2.61 -3.70 -19.99
CA ASP A 106 -1.26 -3.26 -20.31
C ASP A 106 -0.93 -1.93 -19.63
N ASP A 107 -1.91 -1.04 -19.46
CA ASP A 107 -1.76 0.16 -18.63
C ASP A 107 -1.45 -0.23 -17.17
N TRP A 108 -2.13 -1.23 -16.62
CA TRP A 108 -1.89 -1.74 -15.27
C TRP A 108 -0.50 -2.39 -15.09
N LYS A 109 0.02 -3.01 -16.16
CA LYS A 109 1.37 -3.59 -16.17
C LYS A 109 2.44 -2.51 -16.28
N ALA A 110 2.21 -1.48 -17.10
CA ALA A 110 3.13 -0.39 -17.35
C ALA A 110 3.14 0.68 -16.24
N ALA A 111 2.07 0.79 -15.46
CA ALA A 111 1.94 1.79 -14.41
C ALA A 111 3.09 1.70 -13.38
N PRO A 112 3.74 2.83 -13.04
CA PRO A 112 4.79 2.85 -12.03
C PRO A 112 4.27 2.35 -10.69
N ARG A 113 5.13 1.66 -9.94
CA ARG A 113 4.80 1.13 -8.61
C ARG A 113 5.74 1.70 -7.57
N LEU A 114 5.18 2.01 -6.40
CA LEU A 114 5.93 2.33 -5.20
C LEU A 114 6.01 1.08 -4.35
N THR A 115 7.15 0.83 -3.72
CA THR A 115 7.31 -0.27 -2.78
C THR A 115 6.73 0.11 -1.43
N VAL A 116 5.94 -0.78 -0.84
CA VAL A 116 5.34 -0.61 0.49
C VAL A 116 5.92 -1.64 1.45
N PHE A 117 6.41 -1.16 2.58
CA PHE A 117 6.85 -2.00 3.69
C PHE A 117 5.96 -1.75 4.91
N GLY A 118 5.26 -2.78 5.37
CA GLY A 118 4.42 -2.73 6.56
C GLY A 118 5.07 -3.40 7.76
N ARG A 119 4.96 -2.76 8.93
CA ARG A 119 5.37 -3.34 10.21
C ARG A 119 4.22 -3.29 11.19
N ARG A 120 3.91 -4.45 11.78
CA ARG A 120 2.92 -4.55 12.84
C ARG A 120 3.52 -3.98 14.11
N LYS A 121 2.87 -2.96 14.67
CA LYS A 121 3.26 -2.31 15.91
C LYS A 121 2.11 -2.33 16.90
N ARG A 122 2.44 -2.24 18.19
CA ARG A 122 1.48 -1.88 19.24
C ARG A 122 1.58 -0.40 19.55
N ASN A 123 0.44 0.22 19.81
CA ASN A 123 0.34 1.57 20.34
C ASN A 123 0.48 1.53 21.87
N ALA A 124 0.57 2.71 22.49
CA ALA A 124 0.69 2.84 23.95
C ALA A 124 -0.53 2.28 24.70
N ASP A 125 -1.70 2.30 24.07
CA ASP A 125 -2.95 1.71 24.56
C ASP A 125 -3.06 0.19 24.27
N ASN A 126 -1.96 -0.46 23.87
CA ASN A 126 -1.87 -1.86 23.43
C ASN A 126 -2.65 -2.22 22.14
N SER A 127 -3.33 -1.26 21.50
CA SER A 127 -3.98 -1.50 20.21
C SER A 127 -2.94 -1.80 19.12
N VAL A 128 -3.33 -2.61 18.13
CA VAL A 128 -2.44 -2.99 17.02
C VAL A 128 -2.60 -1.98 15.89
N ARG A 129 -1.49 -1.64 15.22
CA ARG A 129 -1.50 -0.92 13.94
C ARG A 129 -0.50 -1.52 12.97
N ILE A 130 -0.67 -1.24 11.69
CA ILE A 130 0.33 -1.50 10.67
C ILE A 130 0.92 -0.15 10.26
N ALA A 131 2.19 0.08 10.59
CA ALA A 131 2.92 1.25 10.12
C ALA A 131 3.50 0.94 8.74
N LEU A 132 3.23 1.80 7.77
CA LEU A 132 3.65 1.65 6.39
C LEU A 132 4.74 2.66 6.05
N ASP A 133 5.81 2.20 5.44
CA ASP A 133 6.77 3.02 4.72
C ASP A 133 6.55 2.81 3.22
N VAL A 134 6.31 3.91 2.50
CA VAL A 134 6.16 3.94 1.05
C VAL A 134 7.40 4.60 0.47
N VAL A 135 8.05 3.91 -0.45
CA VAL A 135 9.25 4.41 -1.11
C VAL A 135 9.18 4.18 -2.61
N PRO A 136 9.87 5.00 -3.42
CA PRO A 136 10.06 4.71 -4.84
C PRO A 136 10.61 3.31 -5.03
N GLN A 137 10.14 2.61 -6.05
CA GLN A 137 10.79 1.36 -6.47
C GLN A 137 12.22 1.71 -6.87
N ARG A 138 13.21 1.06 -6.24
CA ARG A 138 14.59 1.23 -6.66
C ARG A 138 14.65 0.80 -8.13
N SER A 139 15.09 1.72 -8.99
CA SER A 139 15.43 1.39 -10.37
C SER A 139 16.28 0.13 -10.36
N THR A 140 15.87 -0.89 -11.13
CA THR A 140 16.73 -2.03 -11.50
C THR A 140 17.68 -1.65 -12.63
N ALA A 141 18.01 -0.36 -12.80
CA ALA A 141 19.24 -0.01 -13.47
C ALA A 141 20.38 -0.55 -12.59
N GLU A 142 21.20 -1.42 -13.17
CA GLU A 142 22.50 -1.75 -12.60
C GLU A 142 23.17 -0.43 -12.22
N ILE A 143 23.41 -0.22 -10.92
CA ILE A 143 24.34 0.80 -10.47
C ILE A 143 25.68 0.30 -11.00
N SER A 144 26.13 0.83 -12.14
CA SER A 144 27.51 0.66 -12.54
C SER A 144 28.37 1.24 -11.41
N GLU A 145 29.41 0.52 -11.02
CA GLU A 145 30.33 0.91 -9.94
C GLU A 145 31.20 2.14 -10.28
N GLU A 146 30.74 3.05 -11.16
CA GLU A 146 31.53 4.17 -11.67
C GLU A 146 31.17 5.57 -11.15
N GLU A 147 30.22 5.71 -10.23
CA GLU A 147 30.01 7.01 -9.55
C GLU A 147 30.07 6.89 -8.02
N VAL A 148 31.27 6.55 -7.53
CA VAL A 148 31.76 7.15 -6.29
C VAL A 148 32.94 8.04 -6.68
N GLY A 149 32.61 9.26 -7.11
CA GLY A 149 33.56 10.31 -7.39
C GLY A 149 32.93 11.66 -7.07
N PHE A 150 33.06 12.09 -5.82
CA PHE A 150 33.60 13.37 -5.32
C PHE A 150 33.04 13.68 -3.93
#